data_AF-A0A7C7TMF2-F1
#
_entry.id   AF-A0A7C7TMF2-F1
#
_cell.length_a   1.000
_cell.length_b   1.000
_cell.length_c   1.000
_cell.angle_alpha   90.00
_cell.angle_beta   90.00
_cell.angle_gamma   90.00
#
_symmetry.space_group_name_H-M   'P 1'
#
loop_
_entity.id
_entity.type
_entity.pdbx_description
1 polymer ?
#
loop_
_entity_poly.entity_id
_entity_poly.type
_entity_poly.pdbx_seq_one_letter_code
_entity_poly.pdbx_strand_id
1 'polypeptide(L)' 'MGPIMARAASRIEAPSLYIGAEHDVILPPSSADGMEDFITDLEKYTVMDSGHWTQHEKPEEVNRVKVEWLNRKIT' A
#
# COMPACT_ATOMS: atom_id res chain seq x y z
N MET A 1 26.61 -4.92 -0.89
CA MET A 1 25.48 -4.87 0.05
C MET A 1 26.03 -4.91 1.47
N GLY A 2 25.74 -3.94 2.33
CA GLY A 2 26.29 -3.88 3.70
C GLY A 2 25.72 -4.98 4.63
N PRO A 3 26.33 -5.20 5.81
CA PRO A 3 25.96 -6.30 6.73
C PRO A 3 24.51 -6.24 7.24
N ILE A 4 23.88 -5.07 7.21
CA ILE A 4 22.47 -4.88 7.57
C ILE A 4 21.53 -5.56 6.56
N MET A 5 21.80 -5.39 5.27
CA MET A 5 20.97 -5.97 4.20
C MET A 5 21.17 -7.49 4.08
N ALA A 6 22.33 -8.00 4.49
CA ALA A 6 22.60 -9.45 4.52
C ALA A 6 21.75 -10.22 5.56
N ARG A 7 21.13 -9.51 6.51
CA ARG A 7 20.27 -10.09 7.56
C ARG A 7 18.81 -9.65 7.45
N ALA A 8 18.47 -8.81 6.48
CA ALA A 8 17.09 -8.42 6.26
C ALA A 8 16.27 -9.66 5.88
N ALA A 9 15.08 -9.79 6.45
CA ALA A 9 14.12 -10.79 6.01
C ALA A 9 13.85 -10.59 4.51
N SER A 10 13.78 -11.67 3.75
CA SER A 10 13.51 -11.62 2.32
C SER A 10 12.06 -11.25 1.99
N ARG A 11 11.17 -11.27 2.99
CA ARG A 11 9.74 -10.98 2.90
C ARG A 11 9.27 -10.15 4.08
N ILE A 12 8.17 -9.42 3.87
CA ILE A 12 7.43 -8.66 4.87
C ILE A 12 6.28 -9.54 5.35
N GLU A 13 6.32 -9.92 6.62
CA GLU A 13 5.32 -10.78 7.26
C GLU A 13 4.20 -10.02 7.98
N ALA A 14 4.38 -8.71 8.16
CA ALA A 14 3.36 -7.87 8.80
C ALA A 14 2.18 -7.61 7.84
N PRO A 15 0.93 -7.63 8.33
CA PRO A 15 -0.23 -7.20 7.56
C PRO A 15 0.01 -5.80 6.98
N SER A 16 -0.22 -5.65 5.67
CA SER A 16 0.10 -4.44 4.94
C SER A 16 -1.07 -4.00 4.05
N LEU A 17 -1.35 -2.71 4.06
CA LEU A 17 -2.28 -2.06 3.15
C LEU A 17 -1.52 -1.13 2.21
N TYR A 18 -1.64 -1.36 0.91
CA TYR A 18 -1.24 -0.41 -0.12
C TYR A 18 -2.46 0.38 -0.62
N ILE A 19 -2.35 1.70 -0.63
CA ILE A 19 -3.36 2.61 -1.18
C ILE A 19 -2.71 3.36 -2.36
N GLY A 20 -3.11 3.02 -3.58
CA GLY A 20 -2.68 3.70 -4.81
C GLY A 20 -3.78 4.61 -5.37
N ALA A 21 -3.51 5.22 -6.52
CA ALA A 21 -4.45 6.10 -7.22
C ALA A 21 -4.53 5.76 -8.71
N GLU A 22 -5.73 5.87 -9.29
CA GLU A 22 -5.97 5.55 -10.71
C GLU A 22 -5.14 6.41 -11.68
N HIS A 23 -4.99 7.71 -11.39
CA HIS A 23 -4.30 8.68 -12.25
C HIS A 23 -2.91 9.06 -11.71
N ASP A 24 -2.31 8.25 -10.85
CA ASP A 24 -0.96 8.52 -10.34
C ASP A 24 0.08 8.36 -11.47
N VAL A 25 0.64 9.48 -11.94
CA VAL A 25 1.67 9.48 -12.98
C VAL A 25 3.09 9.27 -12.44
N ILE A 26 3.27 9.38 -11.12
CA ILE A 26 4.56 9.21 -10.45
C ILE A 26 4.77 7.74 -10.09
N LEU A 27 3.73 7.12 -9.53
CA LEU A 27 3.66 5.69 -9.22
C LEU A 27 2.38 5.12 -9.85
N PRO A 28 2.37 4.83 -11.16
CA PRO A 28 1.19 4.28 -11.82
C PRO A 28 0.73 2.98 -11.15
N PRO A 29 -0.56 2.59 -11.26
CA PRO A 29 -1.10 1.40 -10.60
C PRO A 29 -0.26 0.13 -10.80
N SER A 30 0.34 -0.04 -11.99
CA SER A 30 1.23 -1.16 -12.31
C SER A 30 2.50 -1.22 -11.46
N SER A 31 2.88 -0.14 -10.77
CA SER A 31 4.01 -0.11 -9.84
C SER A 31 3.77 -0.99 -8.61
N ALA A 32 2.52 -1.35 -8.35
CA ALA A 32 2.13 -2.27 -7.27
C ALA A 32 2.03 -3.74 -7.73
N ASP A 33 2.36 -4.04 -9.00
CA ASP A 33 2.39 -5.41 -9.51
C ASP A 33 3.57 -6.18 -8.89
N GLY A 34 3.32 -7.41 -8.43
CA GLY A 34 4.36 -8.27 -7.83
C GLY A 34 4.74 -7.91 -6.39
N MET A 35 4.09 -6.92 -5.75
CA MET A 35 4.28 -6.66 -4.32
C MET A 35 3.95 -7.89 -3.46
N GLU A 36 2.94 -8.66 -3.87
CA GLU A 36 2.54 -9.93 -3.27
C GLU A 36 3.64 -11.01 -3.23
N ASP A 37 4.67 -10.93 -4.08
CA ASP A 37 5.80 -11.86 -4.05
C ASP A 37 6.70 -11.66 -2.81
N PHE A 38 6.62 -10.47 -2.22
CA PHE A 38 7.45 -10.01 -1.10
C PHE A 38 6.66 -9.73 0.18
N ILE A 39 5.34 -9.54 0.11
CA ILE A 39 4.48 -9.20 1.26
C ILE A 39 3.43 -10.29 1.43
N THR A 40 3.47 -11.01 2.54
CA THR A 40 2.66 -12.24 2.70
C THR A 40 1.18 -11.99 3.02
N ASP A 41 0.85 -10.88 3.67
CA ASP A 41 -0.52 -10.43 3.89
C ASP A 41 -0.69 -8.99 3.35
N LEU A 42 -0.86 -8.90 2.03
CA LEU A 42 -1.03 -7.64 1.32
C LEU A 42 -2.48 -7.44 0.88
N GLU A 43 -3.05 -6.31 1.26
CA GLU A 43 -4.27 -5.79 0.65
C GLU A 43 -3.95 -4.54 -0.18
N LYS A 44 -4.57 -4.42 -1.36
CA LYS A 44 -4.39 -3.29 -2.27
C LYS A 44 -5.73 -2.59 -2.48
N TYR A 45 -5.72 -1.27 -2.43
CA TYR A 45 -6.87 -0.42 -2.75
C TYR A 45 -6.43 0.68 -3.73
N THR A 46 -7.22 0.90 -4.77
CA THR A 46 -7.00 2.00 -5.72
C THR A 46 -8.08 3.03 -5.50
N VAL A 47 -7.67 4.26 -5.16
CA VAL A 47 -8.56 5.41 -5.09
C VAL A 47 -8.85 5.86 -6.52
N MET A 48 -10.11 5.75 -6.92
CA MET A 48 -10.56 6.13 -8.26
C MET A 48 -10.66 7.65 -8.39
N ASP A 49 -10.51 8.17 -9.61
CA ASP A 49 -10.56 9.60 -9.91
C ASP A 49 -9.60 10.45 -9.03
N SER A 50 -8.43 9.88 -8.70
CA SER A 50 -7.39 10.53 -7.89
C SER A 50 -6.01 10.37 -8.54
N GLY A 51 -5.20 11.41 -8.45
CA GLY A 51 -3.77 11.42 -8.76
C GLY A 51 -2.91 11.10 -7.53
N HIS A 52 -1.65 11.53 -7.58
CA HIS A 52 -0.61 11.06 -6.64
C HIS A 52 -0.89 11.38 -5.17
N TRP A 53 -1.61 12.46 -4.87
CA TRP A 53 -1.86 12.91 -3.49
C TRP A 53 -3.26 12.54 -3.01
N THR A 54 -3.56 11.24 -2.99
CA THR A 54 -4.87 10.66 -2.62
C THR A 54 -5.44 11.22 -1.31
N GLN A 55 -4.61 11.35 -0.27
CA GLN A 55 -5.04 11.92 1.02
C GLN A 55 -5.46 13.40 0.96
N HIS A 56 -5.04 14.17 -0.05
CA HIS A 56 -5.50 15.55 -0.24
C HIS A 56 -6.70 15.63 -1.18
N GLU A 57 -6.77 14.76 -2.19
CA GLU A 57 -7.78 14.81 -3.23
C GLU A 57 -9.07 14.07 -2.86
N LYS A 58 -8.96 12.97 -2.11
CA LYS A 58 -10.07 12.11 -1.66
C LYS A 58 -9.94 11.76 -0.16
N PRO A 59 -9.85 12.76 0.74
CA PRO A 59 -9.53 12.54 2.16
C PRO A 59 -10.52 11.62 2.87
N GLU A 60 -11.82 11.74 2.59
CA GLU A 60 -12.86 10.92 3.23
C GLU A 60 -12.73 9.44 2.85
N GLU A 61 -12.46 9.15 1.58
CA GLU A 61 -12.28 7.80 1.07
C GLU A 61 -11.03 7.15 1.64
N VAL A 62 -9.89 7.84 1.57
CA VAL A 62 -8.62 7.35 2.12
C VAL A 62 -8.74 7.08 3.63
N ASN A 63 -9.38 7.99 4.37
CA ASN A 63 -9.59 7.79 5.81
C ASN A 63 -10.51 6.61 6.11
N ARG A 64 -11.61 6.46 5.37
CA ARG A 64 -12.51 5.30 5.52
C ARG A 64 -11.74 3.99 5.32
N VAL A 65 -11.04 3.86 4.20
CA VAL A 65 -10.28 2.64 3.85
C VAL A 65 -9.24 2.31 4.92
N LYS A 66 -8.48 3.31 5.39
CA LYS A 66 -7.50 3.11 6.47
C LYS A 66 -8.14 2.63 7.76
N VAL A 67 -9.21 3.29 8.21
CA VAL A 67 -9.85 2.96 9.50
C VAL A 67 -10.52 1.59 9.44
N GLU A 68 -11.22 1.27 8.35
CA GLU A 68 -11.83 -0.05 8.15
C GLU A 68 -10.79 -1.17 8.15
N TRP A 69 -9.65 -0.96 7.48
CA TRP A 69 -8.57 -1.93 7.47
C TRP A 69 -7.95 -2.11 8.86
N LEU A 70 -7.64 -1.01 9.57
CA LEU A 70 -7.07 -1.06 10.91
C LEU A 70 -7.99 -1.80 11.90
N ASN A 71 -9.29 -1.54 11.86
CA ASN A 71 -10.27 -2.20 12.71
C ASN A 71 -10.43 -3.70 12.41
N ARG A 72 -10.11 -4.14 11.19
CA ARG A 72 -10.22 -5.55 10.79
C ARG A 72 -8.93 -6.33 10.98
N LYS A 73 -7.78 -5.69 10.79
CA LYS A 73 -6.47 -6.37 10.70
C LYS A 73 -5.59 -6.22 11.92
N ILE A 74 -5.73 -5.13 12.66
CA ILE A 74 -4.80 -4.75 13.73
C ILE A 74 -5.49 -4.70 15.10
N THR A 75 -6.81 -4.45 15.11
CA THR A 75 -7.63 -4.42 16.33
C THR A 75 -8.32 -5.76 16.52
#